data_AF-A0A166S9N5-F1
#
_entry.id   AF-A0A166S9N5-F1
#
_cell.length_a   1.000
_cell.length_b   1.000
_cell.length_c   1.000
_cell.angle_alpha   90.00
_cell.angle_beta   90.00
_cell.angle_gamma   90.00
#
_symmetry.space_group_name_H-M   'P 1'
#
loop_
_entity.id
_entity.type
_entity.pdbx_description
1 polymer ?
#
loop_
_entity_poly.entity_id
_entity_poly.type
_entity_poly.pdbx_seq_one_letter_code
_entity_poly.pdbx_strand_id
1 'polypeptide(L)' 'MPIEGWRRREDLEGGKQIRIWLRDDGTEELYVENLTYRDEGYAVYVYDVEEDEWETIAETDSRADAVERATDWAGN' A
#
# COMPACT_ATOMS: atom_id res chain seq x y z
N MET A 1 12.85 -0.31 1.53
CA MET A 1 13.47 -1.12 0.47
C MET A 1 13.00 -0.56 -0.87
N PRO A 2 13.88 -0.36 -1.85
CA PRO A 2 13.44 -0.13 -3.22
C PRO A 2 12.80 -1.43 -3.76
N ILE A 3 11.72 -1.29 -4.51
CA ILE A 3 11.05 -2.40 -5.22
C ILE A 3 11.26 -2.08 -6.70
N GLU A 4 11.73 -3.04 -7.49
CA GLU A 4 12.01 -2.83 -8.91
C GLU A 4 10.72 -2.51 -9.67
N GLY A 5 10.71 -1.47 -10.52
CA GLY A 5 9.50 -1.04 -11.24
C GLY A 5 8.49 -0.25 -10.40
N TRP A 6 8.83 0.10 -9.16
CA TRP A 6 7.97 0.89 -8.28
C TRP A 6 8.72 2.07 -7.66
N ARG A 7 8.06 3.22 -7.66
CA ARG A 7 8.52 4.44 -7.00
C ARG A 7 7.71 4.70 -5.74
N ARG A 8 8.41 4.92 -4.62
CA ARG A 8 7.75 5.27 -3.36
C ARG A 8 7.29 6.72 -3.37
N ARG A 9 6.07 6.95 -2.89
CA ARG A 9 5.51 8.25 -2.53
C ARG A 9 5.13 8.21 -1.06
N GLU A 10 5.55 9.22 -0.31
CA GLU A 10 5.05 9.42 1.05
C GLU A 10 3.86 10.37 0.98
N ASP A 11 2.76 9.97 1.58
CA ASP A 11 1.54 10.78 1.63
C ASP A 11 1.02 10.88 3.07
N LEU A 12 0.37 11.99 3.35
CA LEU A 12 -0.24 12.30 4.63
C LEU A 12 -1.66 12.80 4.35
N GLU A 13 -2.57 11.88 4.09
CA GLU A 13 -3.98 12.23 3.95
C GLU A 13 -4.61 12.35 5.34
N GLY A 14 -4.88 13.59 5.78
CA GLY A 14 -5.64 13.84 7.00
C GLY A 14 -5.06 13.24 8.29
N GLY A 15 -3.73 13.00 8.33
CA GLY A 15 -3.06 12.36 9.48
C GLY A 15 -2.95 10.84 9.39
N LYS A 16 -3.47 10.21 8.34
CA LYS A 16 -3.19 8.81 8.00
C LYS A 16 -1.78 8.75 7.39
N GLN A 17 -0.90 7.96 7.98
CA GLN A 17 0.36 7.64 7.32
C GLN A 17 0.07 6.60 6.25
N ILE A 18 0.06 7.06 5.00
CA ILE A 18 -0.08 6.19 3.85
C ILE A 18 1.31 6.02 3.25
N ARG A 19 1.80 4.78 3.19
CA ARG A 19 2.90 4.49 2.27
C ARG A 19 2.30 4.10 0.94
N ILE A 20 2.70 4.83 -0.09
CA ILE A 20 2.25 4.58 -1.45
C ILE A 20 3.44 4.14 -2.28
N TRP A 21 3.24 3.14 -3.11
CA TRP A 21 4.12 2.85 -4.23
C TRP A 21 3.33 2.99 -5.51
N LEU A 22 3.91 3.69 -6.49
CA LEU A 22 3.32 3.81 -7.82
C LEU A 22 4.16 2.93 -8.74
N ARG A 23 3.50 2.10 -9.56
CA ARG A 23 4.20 1.34 -10.58
C ARG A 23 4.72 2.29 -11.66
N ASP A 24 5.91 2.04 -12.19
CA ASP A 24 6.56 2.97 -13.13
C ASP A 24 5.83 3.07 -14.48
N ASP A 25 5.10 2.02 -14.88
CA ASP A 25 4.21 2.04 -16.06
C ASP A 25 2.84 2.70 -15.80
N GLY A 26 2.52 2.99 -14.53
CA GLY A 26 1.28 3.67 -14.13
C GLY A 26 0.02 2.81 -14.12
N THR A 27 0.12 1.49 -14.27
CA THR A 27 -1.04 0.57 -14.23
C THR A 27 -1.54 0.30 -12.82
N GLU A 28 -0.67 0.38 -11.81
CA GLU A 28 -1.01 0.00 -10.44
C GLU A 28 -0.46 0.97 -9.40
N GLU A 29 -1.21 1.12 -8.31
CA GLU A 29 -0.83 1.87 -7.13
C GLU A 29 -1.04 1.01 -5.87
N LEU A 30 -0.03 0.93 -5.01
CA LEU A 30 -0.06 0.10 -3.82
C LEU A 30 -0.06 0.97 -2.57
N TYR A 31 -0.98 0.69 -1.67
CA TYR A 31 -1.29 1.49 -0.49
C TYR A 31 -1.11 0.68 0.78
N VAL A 32 -0.46 1.27 1.78
CA VAL A 32 -0.50 0.82 3.18
C VAL A 32 -1.24 1.87 3.99
N GLU A 33 -2.45 1.56 4.44
CA GLU A 33 -3.28 2.46 5.26
C GLU A 33 -3.14 2.15 6.75
N ASN A 34 -3.12 3.20 7.58
CA ASN A 34 -3.22 3.09 9.03
C ASN A 34 -4.69 3.21 9.45
N LEU A 35 -5.26 2.14 10.01
CA LEU A 35 -6.65 2.06 10.48
C LEU A 35 -6.77 2.07 12.01
N THR A 36 -5.68 2.30 12.75
CA THR A 36 -5.69 2.22 14.22
C THR A 36 -6.61 3.24 14.90
N TYR A 37 -7.00 4.30 14.20
CA TYR A 37 -7.99 5.27 14.67
C TYR A 37 -9.42 4.71 14.74
N ARG A 38 -9.67 3.52 14.18
CA ARG A 38 -10.91 2.76 14.26
C ARG A 38 -10.81 1.54 15.19
N ASP A 39 -9.78 1.50 16.04
CA ASP A 39 -9.43 0.33 16.84
C ASP A 39 -9.12 -0.93 15.99
N GLU A 40 -8.73 -0.72 14.72
CA GLU A 40 -8.24 -1.74 13.80
C GLU A 40 -6.69 -1.71 13.73
N GLY A 41 -6.11 -2.38 12.74
CA GLY A 41 -4.66 -2.39 12.49
C GLY A 41 -4.23 -1.54 11.29
N TYR A 42 -3.61 -2.20 10.33
CA TYR A 42 -3.14 -1.67 9.05
C TYR A 42 -3.69 -2.55 7.93
N ALA A 43 -3.92 -1.96 6.76
CA ALA A 43 -4.36 -2.69 5.59
C ALA A 43 -3.48 -2.36 4.38
N VAL A 44 -3.38 -3.32 3.46
CA VAL A 44 -2.66 -3.21 2.21
C VAL A 44 -3.65 -3.35 1.06
N TYR A 45 -3.67 -2.37 0.17
CA TYR A 45 -4.54 -2.36 -1.00
C TYR A 45 -3.74 -2.12 -2.26
N VAL A 46 -4.13 -2.78 -3.35
CA VAL A 46 -3.73 -2.38 -4.70
C VAL A 46 -4.92 -1.72 -5.38
N TYR A 47 -4.63 -0.66 -6.12
CA TYR A 47 -5.54 -0.02 -7.04
C TYR A 47 -5.06 -0.28 -8.46
N ASP A 48 -5.89 -0.93 -9.27
CA ASP A 48 -5.67 -1.08 -10.70
C ASP A 48 -6.24 0.14 -11.42
N VAL A 49 -5.36 0.88 -12.10
CA VAL A 49 -5.71 2.15 -12.76
C VAL A 49 -6.47 1.91 -14.06
N GLU A 50 -6.25 0.79 -14.73
CA GLU A 50 -6.91 0.48 -16.01
C GLU A 50 -8.34 -0.05 -15.78
N GLU A 51 -8.53 -0.87 -14.75
CA GLU A 51 -9.81 -1.47 -14.37
C GLU A 51 -10.65 -0.57 -13.44
N ASP A 52 -10.05 0.46 -12.82
CA ASP A 52 -10.69 1.34 -11.82
C ASP A 52 -11.16 0.55 -10.58
N GLU A 53 -10.39 -0.48 -10.19
CA GLU A 53 -10.75 -1.43 -9.14
C GLU A 53 -9.76 -1.45 -7.98
N TRP A 54 -10.28 -1.77 -6.79
CA TRP A 54 -9.50 -1.93 -5.56
C TRP A 54 -9.50 -3.39 -5.12
N GLU A 55 -8.31 -3.93 -4.86
CA GLU A 55 -8.14 -5.24 -4.24
C GLU A 55 -7.46 -5.13 -2.87
N THR A 56 -7.94 -5.92 -1.91
CA THR A 56 -7.30 -6.05 -0.58
C THR A 56 -6.27 -7.15 -0.61
N ILE A 57 -5.01 -6.79 -0.34
CA ILE A 57 -3.88 -7.73 -0.32
C ILE A 57 -3.70 -8.35 1.06
N ALA A 58 -3.80 -7.54 2.12
CA ALA A 58 -3.60 -8.00 3.49
C ALA A 58 -4.19 -7.05 4.54
N GLU A 59 -4.52 -7.59 5.70
CA GLU A 59 -4.83 -6.86 6.94
C GLU A 59 -3.88 -7.35 8.04
N THR A 60 -3.31 -6.44 8.82
CA THR A 60 -2.29 -6.76 9.83
C THR A 60 -2.45 -5.87 11.08
N ASP A 61 -1.95 -6.31 12.24
CA ASP A 61 -1.93 -5.49 13.46
C ASP A 61 -0.71 -4.54 13.52
N SER A 62 0.21 -4.64 12.57
CA SER A 62 1.54 -4.02 12.63
C SER A 62 1.91 -3.31 11.33
N ARG A 63 2.38 -2.06 11.45
CA ARG A 63 2.92 -1.30 10.32
C ARG A 63 4.08 -2.01 9.63
N ALA A 64 4.90 -2.73 10.39
CA ALA A 64 6.05 -3.43 9.83
C ALA A 64 5.56 -4.56 8.92
N ASP A 65 4.61 -5.36 9.40
CA ASP A 65 4.03 -6.49 8.68
C ASP A 65 3.26 -6.02 7.45
N ALA A 66 2.49 -4.94 7.54
CA ALA A 66 1.79 -4.38 6.38
C ALA A 66 2.76 -3.93 5.28
N VAL A 67 3.89 -3.35 5.66
CA VAL A 67 4.92 -2.89 4.71
C VAL A 67 5.67 -4.07 4.11
N GLU A 68 5.94 -5.11 4.90
CA GLU A 68 6.52 -6.36 4.42
C GLU A 68 5.61 -7.00 3.37
N ARG A 69 4.32 -7.18 3.68
CA ARG A 69 3.32 -7.72 2.75
C ARG A 69 3.21 -6.91 1.46
N ALA A 70 3.22 -5.57 1.56
CA ALA A 70 3.22 -4.71 0.39
C ALA A 70 4.47 -4.93 -0.48
N THR A 71 5.66 -5.00 0.14
CA THR A 71 6.92 -5.21 -0.60
C THR A 71 7.05 -6.61 -1.20
N ASP A 72 6.54 -7.64 -0.52
CA ASP A 72 6.55 -9.01 -1.03
C ASP A 72 5.58 -9.17 -2.21
N TRP A 73 4.39 -8.58 -2.12
CA TRP A 73 3.41 -8.62 -3.20
C TRP A 73 3.94 -7.91 -4.45
N ALA A 74 4.48 -6.70 -4.30
CA ALA A 74 4.99 -5.91 -5.43
C ALA A 74 6.31 -6.44 -6.04
N GLY A 75 7.01 -7.31 -5.32
CA GLY A 75 8.27 -7.94 -5.77
C GLY A 75 8.10 -9.34 -6.36
N ASN A 76 6.89 -9.92 -6.30
CA ASN A 76 6.53 -11.17 -7.00
C ASN A 76 5.99 -10.87 -8.39
#